data_AF-A0ABD1W6C6-F1
#
_entry.id   AF-A0ABD1W6C6-F1
#
_cell.length_a   1.000
_cell.length_b   1.000
_cell.length_c   1.000
_cell.angle_alpha   90.00
_cell.angle_beta   90.00
_cell.angle_gamma   90.00
#
_symmetry.space_group_name_H-M   'P 1'
#
loop_
_entity.id
_entity.type
_entity.pdbx_description
1 polymer ?
#
loop_
_entity_poly.entity_id
_entity_poly.type
_entity_poly.pdbx_seq_one_letter_code
_entity_poly.pdbx_strand_id
1 'polypeptide(L)'
;MASLIHILGLSIWLFLASQGSKSAVSQKPVDIVRGSVYIDGGSSIGMIDEDFICATIDWWPPTKCDYGTCSWGNASLLNLDISNKILLNAIEAFSSLKIRLGGTLQDKVVYQFRDDPGTCTQFVKDSTEMFGFTRGCLPMSRWDELNNFFKMAGANVIFGLNALNGRTIGSDGSTAGAWNSSNAESLIRYTVNKGYTIYAWELGNELSGNGIGAKVAADQYAYDVITLQKIVQDVYRGFETKPLVLGPGGFFDANWFTKFIKGASNSLQVVTHHIYNLGPGISQGLRDIENI
;
A
#
# COMPACT_ATOMS: atom_id res chain seq x y z
N MET A 1 -60.14 51.29 24.69
CA MET A 1 -58.72 50.89 24.46
C MET A 1 -58.11 50.05 25.59
N ALA A 2 -58.59 50.11 26.84
CA ALA A 2 -58.03 49.31 27.94
C ALA A 2 -58.26 47.78 27.83
N SER A 3 -59.39 47.35 27.25
CA SER A 3 -59.76 45.91 27.16
C SER A 3 -58.86 45.10 26.22
N LEU A 4 -58.44 45.68 25.08
CA LEU A 4 -57.53 45.00 24.14
C LEU A 4 -56.12 44.79 24.70
N ILE A 5 -55.64 45.70 25.55
CA ILE A 5 -54.31 45.62 26.17
C ILE A 5 -54.26 44.47 27.18
N HIS A 6 -55.34 44.27 27.94
CA HIS A 6 -55.43 43.15 28.88
C HIS A 6 -55.49 41.79 28.20
N ILE A 7 -56.23 41.68 27.08
CA ILE A 7 -56.30 40.44 26.29
C ILE A 7 -54.95 40.13 25.63
N LEU A 8 -54.27 41.15 25.09
CA LEU A 8 -52.94 40.98 24.51
C LEU A 8 -51.92 40.56 25.58
N GLY A 9 -51.98 41.17 26.76
CA GLY A 9 -51.13 40.82 27.90
C GLY A 9 -51.34 39.37 28.35
N LEU A 10 -52.60 38.92 28.46
CA LEU A 10 -52.92 37.54 28.83
C LEU A 10 -52.45 36.53 27.78
N SER A 11 -52.58 36.89 26.50
CA SER A 11 -52.19 36.04 25.37
C SER A 11 -50.67 35.86 25.29
N ILE A 12 -49.92 36.94 25.55
CA ILE A 12 -48.46 36.90 25.63
C ILE A 12 -48.00 36.09 26.85
N TRP A 13 -48.68 36.24 27.99
CA TRP A 13 -48.38 35.46 29.19
C TRP A 13 -48.61 33.96 29.00
N LEU A 14 -49.72 33.58 28.38
CA LEU A 14 -50.02 32.18 28.06
C LEU A 14 -49.05 31.61 27.02
N PHE A 15 -48.64 32.40 26.02
CA PHE A 15 -47.66 31.99 25.04
C PHE A 15 -46.28 31.74 25.69
N LEU A 16 -45.84 32.65 26.56
CA LEU A 16 -44.58 32.49 27.31
C LEU A 16 -44.63 31.32 28.30
N ALA A 17 -45.76 31.08 28.96
CA ALA A 17 -45.94 29.95 29.87
C ALA A 17 -46.04 28.59 29.16
N SER A 18 -46.51 28.57 27.90
CA SER A 18 -46.58 27.34 27.07
C SER A 18 -45.23 26.91 26.47
N GLN A 19 -44.23 27.79 26.49
CA GLN A 19 -42.86 27.47 26.11
C GLN A 19 -42.20 26.72 27.28
N GLY A 20 -42.48 25.41 27.37
CA GLY A 20 -41.86 24.54 28.36
C GLY A 20 -40.33 24.70 28.31
N SER A 21 -39.72 25.00 29.45
CA SER A 21 -38.28 25.12 29.57
C SER A 21 -37.63 23.78 29.20
N LYS A 22 -37.07 23.67 28.01
CA LYS A 22 -36.12 22.60 27.71
C LYS A 22 -34.89 22.88 28.55
N SER A 23 -34.76 22.19 29.68
CA SER A 23 -33.48 22.11 30.38
C SER A 23 -32.48 21.50 29.41
N ALA A 24 -31.68 22.34 28.76
CA ALA A 24 -30.45 21.88 28.16
C ALA A 24 -29.61 21.36 29.32
N VAL A 25 -29.34 20.06 29.33
CA VAL A 25 -28.33 19.49 30.21
C VAL A 25 -27.03 20.18 29.82
N SER A 26 -26.59 21.14 30.62
CA SER A 26 -25.24 21.68 30.52
C SER A 26 -24.31 20.48 30.63
N GLN A 27 -23.61 20.15 29.54
CA GLN A 27 -22.47 19.25 29.63
C GLN A 27 -21.59 19.78 30.78
N LYS A 28 -21.16 18.87 31.66
CA LYS A 28 -20.24 19.22 32.76
C LYS A 28 -19.10 20.08 32.17
N PRO A 29 -18.64 21.11 32.88
CA PRO A 29 -17.52 21.91 32.40
C PRO A 29 -16.36 20.95 32.08
N VAL A 30 -15.93 20.95 30.83
CA VAL A 30 -14.80 20.15 30.39
C VAL A 30 -13.61 20.61 31.23
N ASP A 31 -13.02 19.70 32.00
CA ASP A 31 -11.80 19.98 32.75
C ASP A 31 -10.74 20.48 31.75
N ILE A 32 -10.37 21.75 31.85
CA ILE A 32 -9.34 22.34 30.98
C ILE A 32 -8.00 21.76 31.43
N VAL A 33 -7.54 20.73 30.73
CA VAL A 33 -6.20 20.18 30.91
C VAL A 33 -5.20 21.18 30.32
N ARG A 34 -4.39 21.81 31.18
CA ARG A 34 -3.29 22.67 30.76
C ARG A 34 -2.07 21.79 30.44
N GLY A 35 -1.59 21.87 29.20
CA GLY A 35 -0.31 21.30 28.77
C GLY A 35 0.70 22.39 28.43
N SER A 36 1.98 22.02 28.42
CA SER A 36 3.06 22.88 27.91
C SER A 36 3.83 22.12 26.84
N VAL A 37 4.13 22.80 25.73
CA VAL A 37 4.93 22.27 24.62
C VAL A 37 6.19 23.12 24.52
N TYR A 38 7.35 22.47 24.45
CA TYR A 38 8.64 23.12 24.18
C TYR A 38 9.10 22.72 22.78
N ILE A 39 9.40 23.71 21.94
CA ILE A 39 9.89 23.50 20.57
C ILE A 39 11.33 24.01 20.52
N ASP A 40 12.29 23.10 20.36
CA ASP A 40 13.67 23.46 20.08
C ASP A 40 13.86 23.65 18.57
N GLY A 41 13.82 24.91 18.11
CA GLY A 41 14.11 25.25 16.72
C GLY A 41 15.61 25.27 16.37
N GLY A 42 16.50 25.07 17.35
CA GLY A 42 17.96 25.10 17.16
C GLY A 42 18.59 23.76 16.83
N SER A 43 17.86 22.65 16.97
CA SER A 43 18.37 21.29 16.72
C SER A 43 17.37 20.43 15.93
N SER A 44 17.88 19.61 15.01
CA SER A 44 17.09 18.60 14.29
C SER A 44 17.48 17.19 14.75
N ILE A 45 16.49 16.32 14.95
CA ILE A 45 16.70 14.91 15.34
C ILE A 45 16.74 13.94 14.13
N GLY A 46 16.42 14.45 12.95
CA GLY A 46 16.34 13.69 11.71
C GLY A 46 15.80 14.55 10.57
N MET A 47 15.81 13.99 9.37
CA MET A 47 15.26 14.59 8.17
C MET A 47 14.28 13.60 7.56
N ILE A 48 13.08 14.08 7.23
CA ILE A 48 12.12 13.32 6.44
C ILE A 48 12.39 13.59 4.96
N ASP A 49 12.07 12.61 4.14
CA ASP A 49 12.10 12.76 2.69
C ASP A 49 11.04 13.78 2.23
N GLU A 50 11.33 14.52 1.15
CA GLU A 50 10.43 15.54 0.61
C GLU A 50 9.08 14.95 0.16
N ASP A 51 9.09 13.69 -0.28
CA ASP A 51 7.92 12.89 -0.65
C ASP A 51 7.48 11.98 0.53
N PHE A 52 7.40 12.53 1.75
CA PHE A 52 7.06 11.76 2.96
C PHE A 52 5.69 11.07 2.85
N ILE A 53 4.70 11.73 2.26
CA ILE A 53 3.38 11.15 2.03
C ILE A 53 3.46 10.27 0.78
N CYS A 54 3.15 8.98 0.95
CA CYS A 54 3.16 7.97 -0.10
C CYS A 54 1.78 7.28 -0.19
N ALA A 55 1.53 6.59 -1.30
CA ALA A 55 0.34 5.76 -1.49
C ALA A 55 0.70 4.36 -2.01
N THR A 56 -0.25 3.43 -1.92
CA THR A 56 -0.10 2.05 -2.41
C THR A 56 -1.24 1.71 -3.37
N ILE A 57 -0.94 0.92 -4.41
CA ILE A 57 -1.94 0.27 -5.27
C ILE A 57 -1.70 -1.24 -5.18
N ASP A 58 -2.77 -2.02 -4.95
CA ASP A 58 -2.70 -3.47 -4.71
C ASP A 58 -3.11 -4.29 -5.95
N TRP A 59 -2.89 -5.60 -5.90
CA TRP A 59 -3.12 -6.58 -6.94
C TRP A 59 -4.49 -7.26 -6.89
N TRP A 60 -5.25 -7.08 -5.80
CA TRP A 60 -6.49 -7.81 -5.56
C TRP A 60 -7.54 -7.61 -6.66
N PRO A 61 -8.07 -8.70 -7.27
CA PRO A 61 -9.10 -8.59 -8.31
C PRO A 61 -10.46 -8.19 -7.70
N PRO A 62 -11.44 -7.76 -8.52
CA PRO A 62 -12.80 -7.46 -8.06
C PRO A 62 -13.49 -8.61 -7.34
N THR A 63 -13.03 -9.84 -7.58
CA THR A 63 -13.57 -11.08 -6.98
C THR A 63 -13.00 -11.37 -5.58
N LYS A 64 -12.07 -10.55 -5.08
CA LYS A 64 -11.64 -10.57 -3.68
C LYS A 64 -12.75 -9.97 -2.83
N CYS A 65 -13.36 -10.82 -2.01
CA CYS A 65 -14.42 -10.43 -1.09
C CYS A 65 -14.02 -10.82 0.33
N ASP A 66 -14.11 -9.86 1.23
CA ASP A 66 -13.88 -10.02 2.65
C ASP A 66 -15.16 -9.73 3.40
N TYR A 67 -15.52 -10.60 4.35
CA TYR A 67 -16.70 -10.43 5.20
C TYR A 67 -18.02 -10.23 4.43
N GLY A 68 -18.11 -10.73 3.19
CA GLY A 68 -19.29 -10.59 2.33
C GLY A 68 -19.25 -9.38 1.37
N THR A 69 -18.23 -8.53 1.45
CA THR A 69 -18.10 -7.33 0.61
C THR A 69 -16.89 -7.43 -0.32
N CYS A 70 -17.09 -7.11 -1.61
CA CYS A 70 -16.04 -7.15 -2.63
C CYS A 70 -15.55 -5.73 -2.95
N SER A 71 -14.83 -5.10 -2.01
CA SER A 71 -14.54 -3.65 -2.04
C SER A 71 -13.51 -3.22 -3.08
N TRP A 72 -12.81 -4.16 -3.72
CA TRP A 72 -11.70 -3.83 -4.63
C TRP A 72 -12.13 -3.23 -5.96
N GLY A 73 -13.29 -3.63 -6.50
CA GLY A 73 -13.80 -3.10 -7.78
C GLY A 73 -12.72 -2.94 -8.85
N ASN A 74 -12.58 -1.73 -9.40
CA ASN A 74 -11.55 -1.33 -10.36
C ASN A 74 -10.42 -0.53 -9.68
N ALA A 75 -9.87 -1.01 -8.56
CA ALA A 75 -8.82 -0.33 -7.81
C ALA A 75 -7.47 -1.05 -7.83
N SER A 76 -7.32 -2.14 -8.60
CA SER A 76 -6.09 -2.92 -8.63
C SER A 76 -5.14 -2.47 -9.73
N LEU A 77 -3.84 -2.81 -9.64
CA LEU A 77 -2.87 -2.56 -10.72
C LEU A 77 -3.39 -3.00 -12.09
N LEU A 78 -4.15 -4.10 -12.14
CA LEU A 78 -4.58 -4.76 -13.36
C LEU A 78 -5.80 -4.09 -14.01
N ASN A 79 -6.64 -3.41 -13.24
CA ASN A 79 -7.94 -2.89 -13.71
C ASN A 79 -8.28 -1.47 -13.26
N LEU A 80 -7.36 -0.77 -12.59
CA LEU A 80 -7.50 0.64 -12.25
C LEU A 80 -7.81 1.48 -13.49
N ASP A 81 -8.86 2.29 -13.42
CA ASP A 81 -9.22 3.23 -14.47
C ASP A 81 -8.24 4.40 -14.50
N ILE A 82 -7.18 4.23 -15.27
CA ILE A 82 -6.14 5.24 -15.50
C ILE A 82 -6.58 6.39 -16.42
N SER A 83 -7.81 6.35 -16.96
CA SER A 83 -8.41 7.48 -17.68
C SER A 83 -9.16 8.44 -16.75
N ASN A 84 -9.29 8.07 -15.47
CA ASN A 84 -10.01 8.85 -14.47
C ASN A 84 -9.25 10.15 -14.12
N LYS A 85 -9.83 11.29 -14.50
CA LYS A 85 -9.25 12.62 -14.23
C LYS A 85 -9.19 12.99 -12.76
N ILE A 86 -10.11 12.47 -11.94
CA ILE A 86 -10.09 12.73 -10.49
C ILE A 86 -8.87 12.05 -9.88
N LEU A 87 -8.59 10.80 -10.28
CA LEU A 87 -7.41 10.08 -9.82
C LEU A 87 -6.12 10.78 -10.27
N LEU A 88 -6.04 11.18 -11.54
CA LEU A 88 -4.89 11.93 -12.07
C LEU A 88 -4.64 13.21 -11.26
N ASN A 89 -5.64 14.07 -11.13
CA ASN A 89 -5.53 15.32 -10.40
C ASN A 89 -5.19 15.12 -8.92
N ALA A 90 -5.70 14.04 -8.30
CA ALA A 90 -5.41 13.71 -6.91
C ALA A 90 -3.94 13.35 -6.71
N ILE A 91 -3.32 12.64 -7.66
CA ILE A 91 -1.89 12.31 -7.62
C ILE A 91 -1.05 13.57 -7.88
N GLU A 92 -1.41 14.35 -8.90
CA GLU A 92 -0.70 15.60 -9.25
C GLU A 92 -0.70 16.63 -8.10
N ALA A 93 -1.74 16.65 -7.27
CA ALA A 93 -1.85 17.55 -6.12
C ALA A 93 -0.73 17.36 -5.08
N PHE A 94 -0.07 16.20 -5.04
CA PHE A 94 1.08 15.93 -4.18
C PHE A 94 2.42 16.39 -4.79
N SER A 95 2.43 16.88 -6.03
CA SER A 95 3.61 17.22 -6.84
C SER A 95 4.51 16.03 -7.21
N SER A 96 4.91 15.22 -6.22
CA SER A 96 5.82 14.07 -6.37
C SER A 96 5.38 12.92 -5.46
N LEU A 97 4.20 12.34 -5.74
CA LEU A 97 3.70 11.23 -4.93
C LEU A 97 4.49 9.95 -5.21
N LYS A 98 5.09 9.36 -4.17
CA LYS A 98 5.61 7.98 -4.26
C LYS A 98 4.45 6.99 -4.18
N ILE A 99 4.34 6.15 -5.21
CA ILE A 99 3.29 5.14 -5.32
C ILE A 99 3.93 3.76 -5.36
N ARG A 100 3.67 2.97 -4.30
CA ARG A 100 4.10 1.56 -4.22
C ARG A 100 3.07 0.65 -4.87
N LEU A 101 3.51 -0.07 -5.90
CA LEU A 101 2.74 -1.05 -6.64
C LEU A 101 3.07 -2.43 -6.09
N GLY A 102 2.24 -2.94 -5.19
CA GLY A 102 2.55 -4.13 -4.41
C GLY A 102 1.42 -4.55 -3.47
N GLY A 103 1.57 -5.70 -2.84
CA GLY A 103 0.56 -6.28 -1.95
C GLY A 103 0.63 -7.80 -1.94
N THR A 104 -0.31 -8.44 -1.26
CA THR A 104 -0.26 -9.89 -0.98
C THR A 104 -0.12 -10.76 -2.25
N LEU A 105 -0.80 -10.43 -3.35
CA LEU A 105 -0.73 -11.24 -4.57
C LEU A 105 0.52 -10.96 -5.42
N GLN A 106 1.37 -10.00 -5.06
CA GLN A 106 2.63 -9.67 -5.75
C GLN A 106 3.50 -10.91 -5.96
N ASP A 107 3.62 -11.74 -4.93
CA ASP A 107 4.43 -12.96 -4.94
C ASP A 107 3.78 -14.14 -5.70
N LYS A 108 2.64 -13.89 -6.36
CA LYS A 108 1.95 -14.80 -7.27
C LYS A 108 1.84 -14.26 -8.70
N VAL A 109 2.48 -13.13 -9.00
CA VAL A 109 2.49 -12.54 -10.35
C VAL A 109 3.61 -13.12 -11.19
N VAL A 110 3.32 -13.39 -12.47
CA VAL A 110 4.33 -13.54 -13.52
C VAL A 110 4.24 -12.35 -14.48
N TYR A 111 5.36 -11.80 -14.88
CA TYR A 111 5.43 -10.72 -15.87
C TYR A 111 5.49 -11.33 -17.26
N GLN A 112 4.56 -10.93 -18.15
CA GLN A 112 4.50 -11.49 -19.49
C GLN A 112 5.80 -11.26 -20.26
N PHE A 113 6.37 -12.33 -20.81
CA PHE A 113 7.52 -12.24 -21.71
C PHE A 113 7.02 -12.14 -23.16
N ARG A 114 7.73 -11.40 -24.03
CA ARG A 114 7.32 -11.21 -25.43
C ARG A 114 7.24 -12.52 -26.24
N ASP A 115 8.04 -13.52 -25.83
CA ASP A 115 8.14 -14.82 -26.49
C ASP A 115 7.47 -15.96 -25.70
N ASP A 116 6.63 -15.65 -24.70
CA ASP A 116 5.88 -16.68 -23.98
C ASP A 116 4.63 -17.08 -24.79
N PRO A 117 4.51 -18.34 -25.26
CA PRO A 117 3.32 -18.81 -26.00
C PRO A 117 2.06 -18.93 -25.12
N GLY A 118 2.17 -18.76 -23.80
CA GLY A 118 1.05 -18.83 -22.86
C GLY A 118 0.13 -17.60 -22.86
N THR A 119 -1.16 -17.81 -22.58
CA THR A 119 -2.11 -16.72 -22.34
C THR A 119 -1.82 -16.04 -21.01
N CYS A 120 -1.63 -14.71 -21.02
CA CYS A 120 -1.43 -13.91 -19.81
C CYS A 120 -2.72 -13.85 -18.99
N THR A 121 -2.89 -14.85 -18.13
CA THR A 121 -4.13 -15.10 -17.40
C THR A 121 -4.12 -14.32 -16.09
N GLN A 122 -5.23 -13.65 -15.80
CA GLN A 122 -5.40 -12.86 -14.58
C GLN A 122 -5.66 -13.76 -13.37
N PHE A 123 -5.64 -13.19 -12.16
CA PHE A 123 -5.97 -13.92 -10.93
C PHE A 123 -7.40 -14.48 -10.99
N VAL A 124 -7.53 -15.79 -10.78
CA VAL A 124 -8.83 -16.48 -10.67
C VAL A 124 -8.98 -16.99 -9.24
N LYS A 125 -10.18 -16.86 -8.68
CA LYS A 125 -10.47 -17.36 -7.33
C LYS A 125 -10.39 -18.88 -7.31
N ASP A 126 -9.57 -19.40 -6.40
CA ASP A 126 -9.40 -20.83 -6.16
C ASP A 126 -9.01 -21.03 -4.69
N SER A 127 -9.91 -21.60 -3.89
CA SER A 127 -9.70 -21.78 -2.45
C SER A 127 -8.60 -22.77 -2.09
N THR A 128 -8.13 -23.57 -3.05
CA THR A 128 -7.03 -24.52 -2.82
C THR A 128 -5.66 -23.86 -2.94
N GLU A 129 -5.60 -22.68 -3.55
CA GLU A 129 -4.37 -21.94 -3.77
C GLU A 129 -4.02 -21.04 -2.58
N MET A 130 -2.71 -20.75 -2.43
CA MET A 130 -2.25 -19.72 -1.48
C MET A 130 -2.98 -18.40 -1.75
N PHE A 131 -3.54 -17.82 -0.69
CA PHE A 131 -4.39 -16.62 -0.69
C PHE A 131 -5.76 -16.76 -1.37
N GLY A 132 -6.15 -17.96 -1.79
CA GLY A 132 -7.44 -18.19 -2.43
C GLY A 132 -7.51 -17.77 -3.90
N PHE A 133 -6.35 -17.58 -4.54
CA PHE A 133 -6.26 -17.18 -5.96
C PHE A 133 -5.14 -17.93 -6.67
N THR A 134 -5.36 -18.23 -7.95
CA THR A 134 -4.33 -18.76 -8.85
C THR A 134 -3.14 -17.81 -8.98
N ARG A 135 -2.12 -18.25 -9.70
CA ARG A 135 -1.13 -17.33 -10.27
C ARG A 135 -1.83 -16.31 -11.19
N GLY A 136 -1.37 -15.07 -11.13
CA GLY A 136 -1.78 -14.00 -12.04
C GLY A 136 -0.65 -13.59 -12.98
N CYS A 137 -1.00 -12.84 -14.02
CA CYS A 137 -0.05 -12.34 -15.00
C CYS A 137 -0.21 -10.83 -15.21
N LEU A 138 0.90 -10.10 -15.26
CA LEU A 138 0.92 -8.69 -15.69
C LEU A 138 1.22 -8.63 -17.19
N PRO A 139 0.25 -8.25 -18.04
CA PRO A 139 0.50 -8.03 -19.46
C PRO A 139 1.42 -6.84 -19.68
N MET A 140 2.31 -6.91 -20.66
CA MET A 140 3.21 -5.78 -20.96
C MET A 140 2.45 -4.54 -21.46
N SER A 141 1.30 -4.71 -22.12
CA SER A 141 0.42 -3.59 -22.48
C SER A 141 -0.08 -2.84 -21.25
N ARG A 142 -0.45 -3.57 -20.19
CA ARG A 142 -0.90 -2.96 -18.94
C ARG A 142 0.26 -2.28 -18.20
N TRP A 143 1.45 -2.85 -18.26
CA TRP A 143 2.65 -2.21 -17.73
C TRP A 143 2.95 -0.88 -18.44
N ASP A 144 2.82 -0.84 -19.78
CA ASP A 144 2.99 0.38 -20.57
C ASP A 144 1.96 1.46 -20.19
N GLU A 145 0.69 1.07 -20.11
CA GLU A 145 -0.42 1.92 -19.68
C GLU A 145 -0.17 2.57 -18.31
N LEU A 146 0.22 1.78 -17.32
CA LEU A 146 0.53 2.23 -15.97
C LEU A 146 1.70 3.23 -15.96
N ASN A 147 2.81 2.91 -16.63
CA ASN A 147 3.97 3.81 -16.66
C ASN A 147 3.67 5.13 -17.38
N ASN A 148 2.87 5.10 -18.45
CA ASN A 148 2.40 6.32 -19.10
C ASN A 148 1.54 7.16 -18.16
N PHE A 149 0.63 6.53 -17.42
CA PHE A 149 -0.20 7.20 -16.42
C PHE A 149 0.63 7.86 -15.31
N PHE A 150 1.55 7.13 -14.68
CA PHE A 150 2.39 7.67 -13.61
C PHE A 150 3.32 8.78 -14.08
N LYS A 151 3.84 8.67 -15.32
CA LYS A 151 4.61 9.75 -15.94
C LYS A 151 3.77 11.01 -16.14
N MET A 152 2.53 10.87 -16.62
CA MET A 152 1.61 12.01 -16.77
C MET A 152 1.31 12.65 -15.40
N ALA A 153 1.10 11.83 -14.38
CA ALA A 153 0.76 12.27 -13.03
C ALA A 153 1.96 12.84 -12.23
N GLY A 154 3.19 12.76 -12.75
CA GLY A 154 4.39 13.17 -12.02
C GLY A 154 4.73 12.27 -10.82
N ALA A 155 4.28 11.02 -10.81
CA ALA A 155 4.45 10.11 -9.68
C ALA A 155 5.78 9.33 -9.71
N ASN A 156 6.35 9.09 -8.52
CA ASN A 156 7.52 8.25 -8.33
C ASN A 156 7.11 6.80 -8.06
N VAL A 157 7.40 5.89 -8.99
CA VAL A 157 6.94 4.50 -8.91
C VAL A 157 7.90 3.64 -8.10
N ILE A 158 7.37 2.93 -7.10
CA ILE A 158 8.04 1.82 -6.42
C ILE A 158 7.34 0.54 -6.86
N PHE A 159 8.05 -0.42 -7.46
CA PHE A 159 7.44 -1.66 -7.91
C PHE A 159 7.92 -2.85 -7.09
N GLY A 160 6.97 -3.60 -6.53
CA GLY A 160 7.23 -4.82 -5.80
C GLY A 160 7.34 -6.04 -6.72
N LEU A 161 8.48 -6.72 -6.64
CA LEU A 161 8.81 -7.90 -7.41
C LEU A 161 8.38 -9.18 -6.70
N ASN A 162 8.01 -10.20 -7.48
CA ASN A 162 7.70 -11.54 -6.97
C ASN A 162 8.97 -12.23 -6.46
N ALA A 163 9.09 -12.42 -5.15
CA ALA A 163 10.21 -13.08 -4.48
C ALA A 163 10.05 -14.60 -4.35
N LEU A 164 8.87 -15.16 -4.65
CA LEU A 164 8.59 -16.60 -4.61
C LEU A 164 8.80 -17.31 -5.96
N ASN A 165 9.09 -16.57 -7.04
CA ASN A 165 9.35 -17.17 -8.34
C ASN A 165 10.49 -18.21 -8.27
N GLY A 166 10.22 -19.42 -8.76
CA GLY A 166 11.17 -20.54 -8.78
C GLY A 166 11.30 -21.32 -7.47
N ARG A 167 10.58 -20.95 -6.41
CA ARG A 167 10.63 -21.65 -5.12
C ARG A 167 9.56 -22.72 -4.99
N THR A 168 9.82 -23.64 -4.07
CA THR A 168 8.80 -24.54 -3.54
C THR A 168 8.31 -24.02 -2.19
N ILE A 169 7.01 -24.18 -1.93
CA ILE A 169 6.37 -23.74 -0.68
C ILE A 169 5.86 -24.99 0.04
N GLY A 170 6.34 -25.19 1.27
CA GLY A 170 5.90 -26.26 2.16
C GLY A 170 4.52 -25.98 2.75
N SER A 171 3.91 -27.00 3.33
CA SER A 171 2.58 -26.89 3.97
C SER A 171 2.55 -25.94 5.18
N ASP A 172 3.70 -25.67 5.81
CA ASP A 172 3.86 -24.72 6.90
C ASP A 172 4.25 -23.31 6.43
N GLY A 173 4.18 -23.06 5.12
CA GLY A 173 4.60 -21.82 4.47
C GLY A 173 6.12 -21.67 4.31
N SER A 174 6.95 -22.58 4.83
CA SER A 174 8.40 -22.51 4.62
C SER A 174 8.75 -22.64 3.15
N THR A 175 9.64 -21.79 2.67
CA THR A 175 10.08 -21.82 1.27
C THR A 175 11.43 -22.50 1.13
N ALA A 176 11.61 -23.25 0.05
CA ALA A 176 12.88 -23.87 -0.32
C ALA A 176 13.26 -23.55 -1.78
N GLY A 177 14.57 -23.42 -2.01
CA GLY A 177 15.15 -22.98 -3.28
C GLY A 177 15.50 -21.49 -3.30
N ALA A 178 16.41 -21.11 -4.20
CA ALA A 178 16.80 -19.73 -4.43
C ALA A 178 15.75 -18.99 -5.26
N TRP A 179 15.72 -17.66 -5.17
CA TRP A 179 14.89 -16.85 -6.05
C TRP A 179 15.33 -16.99 -7.51
N ASN A 180 14.41 -17.36 -8.39
CA ASN A 180 14.64 -17.28 -9.83
C ASN A 180 14.33 -15.85 -10.32
N SER A 181 15.39 -15.07 -10.54
CA SER A 181 15.29 -13.67 -10.93
C SER A 181 14.96 -13.43 -12.41
N SER A 182 14.97 -14.45 -13.28
CA SER A 182 14.89 -14.25 -14.74
C SER A 182 13.63 -13.51 -15.19
N ASN A 183 12.48 -13.77 -14.55
CA ASN A 183 11.23 -13.07 -14.87
C ASN A 183 11.27 -11.60 -14.45
N ALA A 184 11.78 -11.30 -13.25
CA ALA A 184 11.96 -9.94 -12.76
C ALA A 184 12.99 -9.15 -13.59
N GLU A 185 14.14 -9.76 -13.91
CA GLU A 185 15.16 -9.15 -14.74
C GLU A 185 14.61 -8.79 -16.14
N SER A 186 13.78 -9.66 -16.72
CA SER A 186 13.12 -9.38 -18.00
C SER A 186 12.20 -8.17 -17.92
N LEU A 187 11.42 -8.02 -16.84
CA LEU A 187 10.59 -6.83 -16.60
C LEU A 187 11.46 -5.57 -16.44
N ILE A 188 12.54 -5.63 -15.67
CA ILE A 188 13.44 -4.50 -15.43
C ILE A 188 14.08 -4.06 -16.75
N ARG A 189 14.59 -5.00 -17.56
CA ARG A 189 15.16 -4.71 -18.89
C ARG A 189 14.11 -4.14 -19.83
N TYR A 190 12.89 -4.69 -19.85
CA TYR A 190 11.79 -4.14 -20.64
C TYR A 190 11.49 -2.69 -20.27
N THR A 191 11.42 -2.41 -18.96
CA THR A 191 11.14 -1.08 -18.40
C THR A 191 12.18 -0.06 -18.84
N VAL A 192 13.48 -0.42 -18.72
CA VAL A 192 14.59 0.42 -19.19
C VAL A 192 14.54 0.64 -20.71
N ASN A 193 14.30 -0.42 -21.49
CA ASN A 193 14.22 -0.33 -22.95
C ASN A 193 13.07 0.57 -23.44
N LYS A 194 12.02 0.73 -22.64
CA LYS A 194 10.87 1.60 -22.94
C LYS A 194 11.09 3.04 -22.47
N GLY A 195 12.19 3.32 -21.77
CA GLY A 195 12.48 4.63 -21.20
C GLY A 195 11.60 4.98 -20.00
N TYR A 196 11.04 3.96 -19.34
CA TYR A 196 10.26 4.17 -18.12
C TYR A 196 11.18 4.35 -16.92
N THR A 197 10.80 5.27 -16.04
CA THR A 197 11.55 5.57 -14.81
C THR A 197 10.87 4.90 -13.64
N ILE A 198 11.66 4.18 -12.84
CA ILE A 198 11.23 3.56 -11.59
C ILE A 198 12.11 4.17 -10.50
N TYR A 199 11.49 4.61 -9.41
CA TYR A 199 12.19 5.16 -8.26
C TYR A 199 12.87 4.04 -7.46
N ALA A 200 12.17 2.91 -7.27
CA ALA A 200 12.70 1.77 -6.54
C ALA A 200 12.10 0.43 -6.96
N TRP A 201 12.90 -0.62 -6.81
CA TRP A 201 12.46 -2.01 -6.90
C TRP A 201 12.45 -2.62 -5.49
N GLU A 202 11.28 -3.05 -5.03
CA GLU A 202 11.12 -3.80 -3.78
C GLU A 202 11.08 -5.30 -4.10
N LEU A 203 11.70 -6.14 -3.27
CA LEU A 203 11.61 -7.59 -3.42
C LEU A 203 10.66 -8.18 -2.38
N GLY A 204 9.59 -8.83 -2.83
CA GLY A 204 8.62 -9.58 -2.03
C GLY A 204 7.64 -8.73 -1.21
N ASN A 205 6.65 -9.39 -0.62
CA ASN A 205 5.65 -8.79 0.26
C ASN A 205 5.31 -9.75 1.43
N GLU A 206 5.56 -9.32 2.67
CA GLU A 206 5.17 -10.02 3.90
C GLU A 206 5.74 -11.43 4.05
N LEU A 207 6.97 -11.63 3.58
CA LEU A 207 7.68 -12.91 3.63
C LEU A 207 8.69 -13.00 4.80
N SER A 208 8.80 -11.95 5.62
CA SER A 208 9.70 -11.85 6.76
C SER A 208 9.14 -12.52 8.02
N GLY A 209 10.03 -13.02 8.88
CA GLY A 209 9.65 -13.64 10.16
C GLY A 209 8.74 -14.85 9.96
N ASN A 210 7.53 -14.79 10.52
CA ASN A 210 6.52 -15.84 10.36
C ASN A 210 5.87 -15.86 8.97
N GLY A 211 5.97 -14.75 8.23
CA GLY A 211 5.38 -14.58 6.91
C GLY A 211 3.85 -14.62 6.89
N ILE A 212 3.27 -14.26 5.74
CA ILE A 212 1.85 -14.43 5.44
C ILE A 212 1.74 -15.33 4.21
N GLY A 213 1.16 -16.52 4.36
CA GLY A 213 1.08 -17.55 3.32
C GLY A 213 2.41 -18.28 3.04
N ALA A 214 3.52 -17.54 2.95
CA ALA A 214 4.86 -18.08 2.81
C ALA A 214 5.88 -17.28 3.63
N LYS A 215 7.01 -17.91 3.96
CA LYS A 215 8.12 -17.29 4.68
C LYS A 215 9.46 -17.67 4.08
N VAL A 216 10.36 -16.69 3.98
CA VAL A 216 11.72 -16.86 3.47
C VAL A 216 12.70 -16.60 4.61
N ALA A 217 13.68 -17.48 4.77
CA ALA A 217 14.71 -17.31 5.79
C ALA A 217 15.55 -16.05 5.52
N ALA A 218 15.88 -15.29 6.58
CA ALA A 218 16.58 -14.01 6.46
C ALA A 218 17.89 -14.07 5.65
N ASP A 219 18.69 -15.14 5.79
CA ASP A 219 19.94 -15.31 5.03
C ASP A 219 19.66 -15.45 3.53
N GLN A 220 18.67 -16.25 3.18
CA GLN A 220 18.28 -16.46 1.79
C GLN A 220 17.74 -15.15 1.21
N TYR A 221 16.85 -14.47 1.94
CA TYR A 221 16.30 -13.19 1.52
C TYR A 221 17.40 -12.15 1.24
N ALA A 222 18.39 -12.07 2.14
CA ALA A 222 19.53 -11.18 1.95
C ALA A 222 20.31 -11.51 0.66
N TYR A 223 20.53 -12.80 0.38
CA TYR A 223 21.15 -13.24 -0.87
C TYR A 223 20.34 -12.86 -2.11
N ASP A 224 19.01 -12.94 -2.03
CA ASP A 224 18.12 -12.59 -3.13
C ASP A 224 18.10 -11.07 -3.38
N VAL A 225 18.14 -10.25 -2.32
CA VAL A 225 18.29 -8.79 -2.43
C VAL A 225 19.65 -8.40 -3.02
N ILE A 226 20.74 -9.07 -2.62
CA ILE A 226 22.06 -8.88 -3.26
C ILE A 226 21.98 -9.20 -4.75
N THR A 227 21.23 -10.24 -5.13
CA THR A 227 21.04 -10.61 -6.53
C THR A 227 20.24 -9.55 -7.28
N LEU A 228 19.16 -9.03 -6.70
CA LEU A 228 18.40 -7.91 -7.25
C LEU A 228 19.27 -6.66 -7.44
N GLN A 229 20.07 -6.29 -6.43
CA GLN A 229 20.98 -5.14 -6.53
C GLN A 229 21.97 -5.31 -7.69
N LYS A 230 22.54 -6.52 -7.88
CA LYS A 230 23.43 -6.78 -9.02
C LYS A 230 22.71 -6.58 -10.36
N ILE A 231 21.47 -7.07 -10.48
CA ILE A 231 20.65 -6.87 -11.68
C ILE A 231 20.40 -5.38 -11.91
N VAL A 232 20.02 -4.62 -10.89
CA VAL A 232 19.80 -3.17 -11.00
C VAL A 232 21.09 -2.46 -11.43
N GLN A 233 22.24 -2.78 -10.84
CA GLN A 233 23.52 -2.18 -11.24
C GLN A 233 23.91 -2.51 -12.68
N ASP A 234 23.61 -3.72 -13.15
CA ASP A 234 23.89 -4.16 -14.52
C ASP A 234 22.97 -3.49 -15.54
N VAL A 235 21.66 -3.62 -15.34
CA VAL A 235 20.65 -3.13 -16.30
C VAL A 235 20.68 -1.61 -16.41
N TYR A 236 20.97 -0.91 -15.31
CA TYR A 236 21.06 0.55 -15.28
C TYR A 236 22.49 1.09 -15.36
N ARG A 237 23.47 0.29 -15.85
CA ARG A 237 24.89 0.68 -15.85
C ARG A 237 25.18 2.03 -16.52
N GLY A 238 24.44 2.38 -17.57
CA GLY A 238 24.59 3.64 -18.33
C GLY A 238 23.78 4.82 -17.80
N PHE A 239 23.01 4.65 -16.71
CA PHE A 239 22.18 5.70 -16.14
C PHE A 239 22.89 6.41 -14.99
N GLU A 240 22.80 7.73 -14.96
CA GLU A 240 23.34 8.56 -13.88
C GLU A 240 22.65 8.24 -12.55
N THR A 241 21.31 8.27 -12.55
CA THR A 241 20.47 7.87 -11.41
C THR A 241 19.97 6.45 -11.61
N LYS A 242 20.16 5.61 -10.59
CA LYS A 242 19.70 4.22 -10.56
C LYS A 242 18.59 4.05 -9.53
N PRO A 243 17.60 3.18 -9.76
CA PRO A 243 16.57 2.90 -8.77
C PRO A 243 17.17 2.31 -7.50
N LEU A 244 16.51 2.59 -6.37
CA LEU A 244 16.85 1.98 -5.09
C LEU A 244 16.38 0.51 -5.03
N VAL A 245 17.03 -0.29 -4.19
CA VAL A 245 16.53 -1.63 -3.82
C VAL A 245 15.99 -1.59 -2.40
N LEU A 246 14.75 -2.07 -2.26
CA LEU A 246 13.92 -1.99 -1.06
C LEU A 246 13.53 -3.39 -0.55
N GLY A 247 13.24 -3.49 0.74
CA GLY A 247 12.67 -4.69 1.35
C GLY A 247 12.78 -4.70 2.89
N PRO A 248 12.22 -5.72 3.56
CA PRO A 248 11.53 -6.88 2.98
C PRO A 248 10.01 -6.68 2.75
N GLY A 249 9.46 -5.49 3.05
CA GLY A 249 8.03 -5.22 2.89
C GLY A 249 7.15 -6.13 3.74
N GLY A 250 7.56 -6.40 4.99
CA GLY A 250 6.88 -7.37 5.86
C GLY A 250 6.78 -6.95 7.32
N PHE A 251 6.19 -7.82 8.14
CA PHE A 251 6.02 -7.57 9.56
C PHE A 251 7.36 -7.62 10.31
N PHE A 252 7.54 -6.65 11.20
CA PHE A 252 8.78 -6.53 11.97
C PHE A 252 8.98 -7.73 12.90
N ASP A 253 10.07 -8.46 12.67
CA ASP A 253 10.63 -9.46 13.59
C ASP A 253 12.08 -9.06 13.85
N ALA A 254 12.42 -8.74 15.10
CA ALA A 254 13.71 -8.14 15.43
C ALA A 254 14.90 -9.02 15.02
N ASN A 255 14.81 -10.33 15.25
CA ASN A 255 15.90 -11.26 14.93
C ASN A 255 16.05 -11.44 13.42
N TRP A 256 14.92 -11.61 12.72
CA TRP A 256 14.87 -11.74 11.28
C TRP A 256 15.41 -10.48 10.59
N PHE A 257 14.94 -9.29 10.99
CA PHE A 257 15.37 -8.01 10.42
C PHE A 257 16.85 -7.74 10.69
N THR A 258 17.33 -7.98 11.90
CA THR A 258 18.75 -7.83 12.24
C THR A 258 19.63 -8.68 11.32
N LYS A 259 19.23 -9.94 11.13
CA LYS A 259 19.95 -10.90 10.29
C LYS A 259 19.89 -10.51 8.81
N PHE A 260 18.71 -10.13 8.32
CA PHE A 260 18.49 -9.68 6.95
C PHE A 260 19.29 -8.42 6.62
N ILE A 261 19.19 -7.36 7.42
CA ILE A 261 19.87 -6.08 7.20
C ILE A 261 21.38 -6.28 7.21
N LYS A 262 21.90 -7.08 8.15
CA LYS A 262 23.33 -7.40 8.20
C LYS A 262 23.77 -8.20 6.98
N GLY A 263 22.98 -9.18 6.55
CA GLY A 263 23.26 -10.01 5.38
C GLY A 263 23.23 -9.24 4.06
N ALA A 264 22.29 -8.31 3.91
CA ALA A 264 22.08 -7.50 2.71
C ALA A 264 22.87 -6.17 2.72
N SER A 265 23.80 -6.01 3.65
CA SER A 265 24.59 -4.78 3.82
C SER A 265 25.21 -4.35 2.48
N ASN A 266 25.15 -3.05 2.19
CA ASN A 266 25.60 -2.42 0.93
C ASN A 266 24.79 -2.78 -0.32
N SER A 267 23.77 -3.64 -0.22
CA SER A 267 22.88 -4.00 -1.33
C SER A 267 21.42 -3.60 -1.11
N LEU A 268 21.06 -3.23 0.13
CA LEU A 268 19.75 -2.70 0.50
C LEU A 268 19.88 -1.22 0.86
N GLN A 269 19.14 -0.35 0.17
CA GLN A 269 19.20 1.09 0.40
C GLN A 269 18.12 1.58 1.36
N VAL A 270 16.95 0.93 1.39
CA VAL A 270 15.84 1.30 2.25
C VAL A 270 15.21 0.05 2.86
N VAL A 271 15.02 0.07 4.18
CA VAL A 271 14.32 -0.98 4.92
C VAL A 271 12.84 -0.64 4.98
N THR A 272 11.97 -1.56 4.55
CA THR A 272 10.51 -1.41 4.55
C THR A 272 9.86 -2.39 5.54
N HIS A 273 8.83 -1.96 6.24
CA HIS A 273 8.04 -2.83 7.11
C HIS A 273 6.58 -2.40 7.16
N HIS A 274 5.69 -3.34 7.48
CA HIS A 274 4.25 -3.09 7.57
C HIS A 274 3.79 -2.97 9.03
N ILE A 275 2.87 -2.04 9.27
CA ILE A 275 2.18 -1.84 10.54
C ILE A 275 0.68 -1.68 10.27
N TYR A 276 -0.14 -2.50 10.91
CA TYR A 276 -1.59 -2.35 10.95
C TYR A 276 -2.04 -2.26 12.41
N ASN A 277 -2.32 -1.04 12.88
CA ASN A 277 -2.61 -0.77 14.30
C ASN A 277 -3.81 -1.55 14.86
N LEU A 278 -4.76 -1.92 13.99
CA LEU A 278 -5.98 -2.66 14.36
C LEU A 278 -5.94 -4.13 13.94
N GLY A 279 -4.78 -4.63 13.48
CA GLY A 279 -4.65 -5.97 12.92
C GLY A 279 -5.42 -6.16 11.61
N PRO A 280 -5.82 -7.40 11.25
CA PRO A 280 -6.36 -7.73 9.92
C PRO A 280 -7.82 -7.32 9.72
N GLY A 281 -8.42 -6.58 10.66
CA GLY A 281 -9.81 -6.13 10.52
C GLY A 281 -10.86 -7.24 10.64
N ILE A 282 -10.54 -8.39 11.25
CA ILE A 282 -11.45 -9.56 11.43
C ILE A 282 -12.39 -9.45 12.64
N SER A 283 -12.35 -8.35 13.39
CA SER A 283 -13.14 -8.21 14.62
C SER A 283 -14.62 -8.04 14.29
N GLN A 284 -15.47 -8.87 14.90
CA GLN A 284 -16.93 -8.86 14.71
C GLN A 284 -17.60 -7.51 15.06
N GLY A 285 -16.90 -6.61 15.76
CA GLY A 285 -17.39 -5.29 16.13
C GLY A 285 -17.02 -4.15 15.16
N LEU A 286 -16.28 -4.42 14.09
CA LEU A 286 -15.92 -3.40 13.08
C LEU A 286 -17.15 -3.09 12.21
N ARG A 287 -17.46 -1.81 12.06
CA ARG A 287 -18.53 -1.31 11.18
C ARG A 287 -17.89 -0.60 9.99
N ASP A 288 -18.34 -0.93 8.78
CA ASP A 288 -17.94 -0.20 7.58
C ASP A 288 -18.41 1.25 7.62
N ILE A 289 -17.56 2.16 7.14
CA ILE A 289 -17.79 3.61 7.11
C ILE A 289 -18.97 3.99 6.21
N GLU A 290 -19.40 3.11 5.30
CA GLU A 290 -20.56 3.32 4.42
C GLU A 290 -21.91 3.39 5.17
N ASN A 291 -21.94 3.11 6.48
CA ASN A 291 -23.16 3.15 7.30
C ASN A 291 -23.10 4.18 8.46
N ILE A 292 -22.37 5.28 8.31
CA ILE A 292 -22.38 6.43 9.25
C ILE A 292 -23.05 7.64 8.61
#